data_AF-A0A3D1S5D8-F1
#
_entry.id   AF-A0A3D1S5D8-F1
#
_cell.length_a   1.000
_cell.length_b   1.000
_cell.length_c   1.000
_cell.angle_alpha   90.00
_cell.angle_beta   90.00
_cell.angle_gamma   90.00
#
_symmetry.space_group_name_H-M   'P 1'
#
loop_
_entity.id
_entity.type
_entity.pdbx_description
1 polymer ?
#
loop_
_entity_poly.entity_id
_entity_poly.type
_entity_poly.pdbx_seq_one_letter_code
_entity_poly.pdbx_strand_id
1 'polypeptide(L)'
;MIIRTLANELAVKESQVQAAVTLLDEGATVPFIARYRKEVTNGLDDTQLRNLESRLGYLRELHDRKAVILKSINDQGKLTDALSNAINTAESKTLLEDLYLPYKPRRRTKGQIAIEGGLAPLAQALYQDPTLDPQATATQYINIDAGFNDEKAVLEGAKFILMEQFAEDAQLLQKIRQQMTQHGYLVSQLNKGKEREASKFADYFTHQEKFKNVPSHRALAMFRGRNEGFLALNITLDPQAENPKTQRSECEDIIARHVNIRDLGRAADEWLQTVVTWTWKVKVLPHMETELFNALREKAEAEAINVFAKNLQDLLMAAPAGAKVTMGL
;
A
#
# COMPACT_ATOMS: atom_id res chain seq x y z
N MET A 1 -1.19 -25.24 1.90
CA MET A 1 -1.98 -23.98 1.90
C MET A 1 -2.15 -23.44 0.48
N ILE A 2 -1.06 -23.23 -0.28
CA ILE A 2 -1.08 -22.70 -1.66
C ILE A 2 -2.06 -23.45 -2.59
N ILE A 3 -2.00 -24.79 -2.59
CA ILE A 3 -2.83 -25.64 -3.47
C ILE A 3 -4.33 -25.45 -3.21
N ARG A 4 -4.73 -25.42 -1.94
CA ARG A 4 -6.13 -25.19 -1.54
C ARG A 4 -6.61 -23.80 -1.95
N THR A 5 -5.77 -22.77 -1.80
CA THR A 5 -6.10 -21.41 -2.27
C THR A 5 -6.33 -21.38 -3.78
N LEU A 6 -5.41 -21.97 -4.56
CA LEU A 6 -5.53 -22.07 -6.02
C LEU A 6 -6.76 -22.84 -6.47
N ALA A 7 -7.07 -23.96 -5.80
CA ALA A 7 -8.24 -24.78 -6.09
C ALA A 7 -9.55 -23.98 -5.92
N ASN A 8 -9.64 -23.21 -4.84
CA ASN A 8 -10.79 -22.34 -4.59
C ASN A 8 -10.90 -21.19 -5.60
N GLU A 9 -9.78 -20.50 -5.89
CA GLU A 9 -9.77 -19.35 -6.82
C GLU A 9 -10.09 -19.76 -8.26
N LEU A 10 -9.63 -20.94 -8.70
CA LEU A 10 -9.87 -21.45 -10.05
C LEU A 10 -11.12 -22.32 -10.17
N ALA A 11 -11.82 -22.57 -9.06
CA ALA A 11 -12.98 -23.48 -8.96
C ALA A 11 -12.68 -24.90 -9.52
N VAL A 12 -11.52 -25.45 -9.16
CA VAL A 12 -11.06 -26.80 -9.57
C VAL A 12 -10.70 -27.64 -8.36
N LYS A 13 -10.47 -28.94 -8.55
CA LYS A 13 -10.10 -29.83 -7.43
C LYS A 13 -8.63 -29.63 -7.04
N GLU A 14 -8.32 -29.75 -5.74
CA GLU A 14 -6.95 -29.67 -5.23
C GLU A 14 -6.01 -30.68 -5.91
N SER A 15 -6.51 -31.87 -6.26
CA SER A 15 -5.72 -32.88 -6.97
C SER A 15 -5.29 -32.43 -8.38
N GLN A 16 -6.13 -31.65 -9.08
CA GLN A 16 -5.81 -31.10 -10.40
C GLN A 16 -4.71 -30.04 -10.30
N VAL A 17 -4.81 -29.17 -9.29
CA VAL A 17 -3.80 -28.16 -9.00
C VAL A 17 -2.47 -28.83 -8.63
N GLN A 18 -2.49 -29.80 -7.71
CA GLN A 18 -1.29 -30.53 -7.30
C GLN A 18 -0.58 -31.17 -8.50
N ALA A 19 -1.32 -31.84 -9.38
CA ALA A 19 -0.77 -32.47 -10.57
C ALA A 19 -0.16 -31.44 -11.55
N ALA A 20 -0.85 -30.31 -11.78
CA ALA A 20 -0.33 -29.24 -12.63
C ALA A 20 0.92 -28.58 -12.04
N VAL A 21 0.94 -28.32 -10.73
CA VAL A 21 2.09 -27.75 -10.02
C VAL A 21 3.31 -28.67 -10.13
N THR A 22 3.15 -29.97 -9.91
CA THR A 22 4.25 -30.94 -10.05
C THR A 22 4.84 -30.90 -11.46
N LEU A 23 3.99 -30.89 -12.49
CA LEU A 23 4.48 -30.81 -13.88
C LEU A 23 5.21 -29.48 -14.17
N LEU A 24 4.72 -28.36 -13.65
CA LEU A 24 5.38 -27.06 -13.80
C LEU A 24 6.76 -27.04 -13.10
N ASP A 25 6.84 -27.64 -11.90
CA ASP A 25 8.09 -27.74 -11.15
C ASP A 25 9.12 -28.67 -11.81
N GLU A 26 8.66 -29.68 -12.55
CA GLU A 26 9.49 -30.54 -13.41
C GLU A 26 9.93 -29.84 -14.71
N GLY A 27 9.52 -28.58 -14.92
CA GLY A 27 9.89 -27.76 -16.08
C GLY A 27 8.98 -27.94 -17.29
N ALA A 28 7.82 -28.59 -17.15
CA ALA A 28 6.84 -28.69 -18.22
C ALA A 28 6.18 -27.32 -18.48
N THR A 29 6.04 -26.94 -19.75
CA THR A 29 5.40 -25.68 -20.14
C THR A 29 3.88 -25.80 -20.16
N VAL A 30 3.16 -24.70 -19.97
CA VAL A 30 1.69 -24.68 -20.03
C VAL A 30 1.14 -25.30 -21.33
N PRO A 31 1.64 -24.96 -22.55
CA PRO A 31 1.17 -25.59 -23.78
C PRO A 31 1.43 -27.11 -23.82
N PHE A 32 2.54 -27.57 -23.23
CA PHE A 32 2.85 -28.99 -23.14
C PHE A 32 1.87 -29.72 -22.22
N ILE A 33 1.57 -29.14 -21.06
CA ILE A 33 0.64 -29.72 -20.09
C ILE A 33 -0.77 -29.79 -20.70
N ALA A 34 -1.25 -28.67 -21.26
CA ALA A 34 -2.58 -28.57 -21.87
C ALA A 34 -2.79 -29.59 -22.99
N ARG A 35 -1.75 -29.88 -23.77
CA ARG A 35 -1.83 -30.76 -24.95
C ARG A 35 -1.53 -32.23 -24.65
N TYR A 36 -0.52 -32.51 -23.83
CA TYR A 36 0.04 -33.87 -23.66
C TYR A 36 -0.11 -34.45 -22.25
N ARG A 37 -0.64 -33.69 -21.30
CA ARG A 37 -0.86 -34.12 -19.90
C ARG A 37 -2.29 -33.87 -19.41
N LYS A 38 -3.24 -33.81 -20.34
CA LYS A 38 -4.65 -33.55 -20.05
C LYS A 38 -5.29 -34.57 -19.11
N GLU A 39 -4.92 -35.84 -19.24
CA GLU A 39 -5.38 -36.91 -18.34
C GLU A 39 -4.85 -36.74 -16.91
N VAL A 40 -3.61 -36.26 -16.78
CA VAL A 40 -2.93 -36.08 -15.48
C VAL A 40 -3.53 -34.90 -14.71
N THR A 41 -3.90 -33.83 -15.42
CA THR A 41 -4.56 -32.65 -14.83
C THR A 41 -6.09 -32.77 -14.81
N ASN A 42 -6.64 -33.88 -15.29
CA ASN A 42 -8.07 -34.14 -15.42
C ASN A 42 -8.80 -33.00 -16.18
N GLY A 43 -8.19 -32.53 -17.28
CA GLY A 43 -8.84 -31.64 -18.24
C GLY A 43 -8.64 -30.13 -18.06
N LEU A 44 -7.64 -29.67 -17.29
CA LEU A 44 -7.34 -28.23 -17.22
C LEU A 44 -6.99 -27.66 -18.60
N ASP A 45 -7.60 -26.54 -18.96
CA ASP A 45 -7.34 -25.83 -20.22
C ASP A 45 -6.17 -24.84 -20.14
N ASP A 46 -5.75 -24.29 -21.28
CA ASP A 46 -4.59 -23.36 -21.37
C ASP A 46 -4.81 -22.11 -20.51
N THR A 47 -6.04 -21.59 -20.46
CA THR A 47 -6.38 -20.39 -19.68
C THR A 47 -6.26 -20.67 -18.19
N GLN A 48 -6.81 -21.80 -17.73
CA GLN A 48 -6.73 -22.24 -16.34
C GLN A 48 -5.27 -22.49 -15.93
N LEU A 49 -4.48 -23.14 -16.78
CA LEU A 49 -3.07 -23.41 -16.50
C LEU A 49 -2.20 -22.15 -16.47
N ARG A 50 -2.44 -21.16 -17.33
CA ARG A 50 -1.75 -19.85 -17.27
C ARG A 50 -2.10 -19.08 -16.02
N ASN A 51 -3.39 -19.05 -15.65
CA ASN A 51 -3.84 -18.41 -14.41
C ASN A 51 -3.23 -19.11 -13.19
N LEU A 52 -3.18 -20.44 -13.20
CA LEU A 52 -2.53 -21.24 -12.16
C LEU A 52 -1.05 -20.91 -12.05
N GLU A 53 -0.30 -20.90 -13.16
CA GLU A 53 1.15 -20.61 -13.18
C GLU A 53 1.46 -19.21 -12.61
N SER A 54 0.76 -18.18 -13.10
CA SER A 54 0.91 -16.80 -12.62
C SER A 54 0.60 -16.69 -11.12
N ARG A 55 -0.52 -17.27 -10.69
CA ARG A 55 -0.97 -17.21 -9.29
C ARG A 55 -0.09 -18.03 -8.36
N LEU A 56 0.40 -19.17 -8.81
CA LEU A 56 1.36 -20.01 -8.08
C LEU A 56 2.63 -19.22 -7.80
N GLY A 57 3.16 -18.50 -8.79
CA GLY A 57 4.33 -17.61 -8.62
C GLY A 57 4.08 -16.57 -7.53
N TYR A 58 2.98 -15.84 -7.61
CA TYR A 58 2.61 -14.85 -6.57
C TYR A 58 2.53 -15.46 -5.17
N LEU A 59 1.85 -16.61 -5.03
CA LEU A 59 1.64 -17.26 -3.73
C LEU A 59 2.94 -17.82 -3.13
N ARG A 60 3.86 -18.29 -3.97
CA ARG A 60 5.22 -18.69 -3.56
C ARG A 60 5.99 -17.49 -3.04
N GLU A 61 6.04 -16.39 -3.79
CA GLU A 61 6.70 -15.16 -3.34
C GLU A 61 6.11 -14.63 -2.03
N LEU A 62 4.78 -14.69 -1.86
CA LEU A 62 4.13 -14.33 -0.59
C LEU A 62 4.58 -15.25 0.54
N HIS A 63 4.62 -16.56 0.32
CA HIS A 63 5.03 -17.53 1.33
C HIS A 63 6.51 -17.38 1.73
N ASP A 64 7.40 -17.19 0.76
CA ASP A 64 8.82 -16.95 1.00
C ASP A 64 9.02 -15.64 1.79
N ARG A 65 8.24 -14.60 1.43
CA ARG A 65 8.27 -13.35 2.17
C ARG A 65 7.78 -13.49 3.61
N LYS A 66 6.74 -14.30 3.86
CA LYS A 66 6.28 -14.62 5.23
C LYS A 66 7.39 -15.26 6.05
N ALA A 67 8.11 -16.24 5.49
CA ALA A 67 9.20 -16.91 6.19
C ALA A 67 10.34 -15.94 6.57
N VAL A 68 10.71 -15.03 5.66
CA VAL A 68 11.71 -13.98 5.93
C VAL A 68 11.26 -13.04 7.06
N ILE A 69 10.00 -12.61 7.03
CA ILE A 69 9.44 -11.71 8.04
C ILE A 69 9.36 -12.39 9.41
N LEU A 70 8.85 -13.62 9.48
CA LEU A 70 8.80 -14.39 10.72
C LEU A 70 10.18 -14.54 11.33
N LYS A 71 11.19 -14.88 10.51
CA LYS A 71 12.58 -14.99 10.98
C LYS A 71 13.09 -13.65 11.51
N SER A 72 12.92 -12.56 10.76
CA SER A 72 13.35 -11.21 11.17
C SER A 72 12.76 -10.76 12.50
N ILE A 73 11.47 -11.05 12.74
CA ILE A 73 10.78 -10.69 13.98
C ILE A 73 11.21 -11.63 15.14
N ASN A 74 11.41 -12.91 14.85
CA ASN A 74 11.89 -13.88 15.82
C ASN A 74 13.32 -13.56 16.29
N ASP A 75 14.20 -13.17 15.38
CA ASP A 75 15.58 -12.77 15.69
C ASP A 75 15.63 -11.52 16.60
N GLN A 76 14.57 -10.70 16.60
CA GLN A 76 14.40 -9.56 17.52
C GLN A 76 13.76 -9.95 18.86
N GLY A 77 13.34 -11.21 19.05
CA GLY A 77 12.65 -11.68 20.25
C GLY A 77 11.24 -11.11 20.43
N LYS A 78 10.63 -10.56 19.37
CA LYS A 78 9.32 -9.88 19.43
C LYS A 78 8.18 -10.70 18.81
N LEU A 79 8.45 -11.94 18.41
CA LEU A 79 7.45 -12.80 17.76
C LEU A 79 6.51 -13.41 18.81
N THR A 80 5.30 -12.86 18.89
CA THR A 80 4.22 -13.43 19.71
C THR A 80 3.40 -14.44 18.92
N ASP A 81 2.72 -15.37 19.60
CA ASP A 81 1.85 -16.35 18.94
C ASP A 81 0.73 -15.67 18.13
N ALA A 82 0.17 -14.58 18.65
CA ALA A 82 -0.84 -13.78 17.96
C ALA A 82 -0.30 -13.17 16.65
N LEU A 83 0.92 -12.62 16.68
CA LEU A 83 1.57 -12.04 15.51
C LEU A 83 1.99 -13.10 14.50
N SER A 84 2.52 -14.22 14.96
CA SER A 84 2.87 -15.37 14.12
C SER A 84 1.64 -15.89 13.37
N ASN A 85 0.51 -16.04 14.07
CA ASN A 85 -0.76 -16.41 13.45
C ASN A 85 -1.22 -15.36 12.43
N ALA A 86 -1.20 -14.08 12.77
CA ALA A 86 -1.59 -13.00 11.86
C ALA A 86 -0.77 -13.00 10.56
N ILE A 87 0.56 -13.19 10.66
CA ILE A 87 1.47 -13.28 9.50
C ILE A 87 1.17 -14.53 8.65
N ASN A 88 0.97 -15.68 9.29
CA ASN A 88 0.64 -16.92 8.59
C ASN A 88 -0.69 -16.82 7.84
N THR A 89 -1.69 -16.15 8.43
CA THR A 89 -3.01 -15.94 7.81
C THR A 89 -3.06 -14.77 6.83
N ALA A 90 -2.02 -13.94 6.70
CA ALA A 90 -2.04 -12.79 5.82
C ALA A 90 -2.25 -13.19 4.35
N GLU A 91 -3.30 -12.66 3.71
CA GLU A 91 -3.72 -13.06 2.36
C GLU A 91 -3.08 -12.24 1.24
N SER A 92 -2.47 -11.09 1.57
CA SER A 92 -1.84 -10.19 0.61
C SER A 92 -0.44 -9.77 1.05
N LYS A 93 0.42 -9.47 0.07
CA LYS A 93 1.75 -8.89 0.32
C LYS A 93 1.66 -7.57 1.08
N THR A 94 0.63 -6.79 0.81
CA THR A 94 0.40 -5.50 1.48
C THR A 94 0.13 -5.68 2.97
N LEU A 95 -0.84 -6.51 3.35
CA LEU A 95 -1.12 -6.79 4.76
C LEU A 95 0.09 -7.40 5.48
N LEU A 96 0.84 -8.23 4.77
CA LEU A 96 2.07 -8.81 5.30
C LEU A 96 3.14 -7.74 5.59
N GLU A 97 3.35 -6.77 4.69
CA GLU A 97 4.26 -5.65 4.94
C GLU A 97 3.75 -4.71 6.04
N ASP A 98 2.43 -4.50 6.15
CA ASP A 98 1.81 -3.71 7.23
C ASP A 98 2.11 -4.33 8.61
N LEU A 99 1.98 -5.66 8.74
CA LEU A 99 2.31 -6.38 9.98
C LEU A 99 3.80 -6.35 10.30
N TYR A 100 4.66 -6.27 9.28
CA TYR A 100 6.12 -6.20 9.45
C TYR A 100 6.63 -4.79 9.74
N LEU A 101 5.82 -3.77 9.44
CA LEU A 101 6.19 -2.35 9.45
C LEU A 101 6.84 -1.87 10.77
N PRO A 102 6.37 -2.29 11.98
CA PRO A 102 6.99 -1.96 13.28
C PRO A 102 8.35 -2.63 13.54
N TYR A 103 8.63 -3.74 12.87
CA TYR A 103 9.82 -4.57 13.09
C TYR A 103 10.87 -4.39 12.01
N LYS A 104 10.55 -3.64 10.95
CA LYS A 104 11.45 -3.38 9.83
C LYS A 104 12.63 -2.52 10.31
N PRO A 105 13.89 -2.94 10.10
CA PRO A 105 15.06 -2.13 10.45
C PRO A 105 15.03 -0.79 9.71
N ARG A 106 15.25 0.31 10.43
CA ARG A 106 15.20 1.68 9.89
C ARG A 106 16.43 2.49 10.26
N ARG A 107 16.69 3.50 9.43
CA ARG A 107 17.61 4.59 9.77
C ARG A 107 17.04 5.36 10.96
N ARG A 108 17.94 5.94 11.76
CA ARG A 108 17.64 6.72 12.97
C ARG A 108 16.58 7.79 12.67
N THR A 109 15.33 7.53 13.06
CA THR A 109 14.18 8.44 12.84
C THR A 109 14.12 9.50 13.94
N LYS A 110 13.36 10.58 13.73
CA LYS A 110 13.08 11.56 14.80
C LYS A 110 12.43 10.90 16.03
N GLY A 111 11.55 9.92 15.82
CA GLY A 111 10.95 9.12 16.89
C GLY A 111 11.99 8.29 17.65
N GLN A 112 12.91 7.61 16.95
CA GLN A 112 14.01 6.86 17.58
C GLN A 112 14.96 7.77 18.37
N ILE A 113 15.32 8.95 17.84
CA ILE A 113 16.13 9.95 18.57
C ILE A 113 15.42 10.38 19.86
N ALA A 114 14.09 10.59 19.80
CA ALA A 114 13.29 10.92 20.98
C ALA A 114 13.21 9.76 22.00
N ILE A 115 13.12 8.50 21.54
CA ILE A 115 13.16 7.32 22.41
C ILE A 115 14.53 7.21 23.10
N GLU A 116 15.63 7.36 22.36
CA GLU A 116 17.00 7.35 22.89
C GLU A 116 17.25 8.52 23.86
N GLY A 117 16.61 9.67 23.61
CA GLY A 117 16.61 10.83 24.50
C GLY A 117 15.75 10.68 25.77
N GLY A 118 15.08 9.53 25.95
CA GLY A 118 14.28 9.25 27.15
C GLY A 118 12.87 9.83 27.12
N LEU A 119 12.33 10.22 25.96
CA LEU A 119 11.01 10.83 25.82
C LEU A 119 9.86 9.82 25.68
N ALA A 120 10.15 8.52 25.59
CA ALA A 120 9.12 7.48 25.47
C ALA A 120 8.15 7.43 26.67
N PRO A 121 8.59 7.55 27.93
CA PRO A 121 7.69 7.61 29.08
C PRO A 121 6.76 8.84 29.05
N LEU A 122 7.26 10.00 28.59
CA LEU A 122 6.44 11.21 28.44
C LEU A 122 5.33 11.02 27.40
N ALA A 123 5.68 10.50 26.23
CA ALA A 123 4.71 10.23 25.16
C ALA A 123 3.61 9.27 25.63
N GLN A 124 3.98 8.23 26.38
CA GLN A 124 3.04 7.25 26.92
C GLN A 124 2.18 7.85 28.05
N ALA A 125 2.76 8.66 28.93
CA ALA A 125 2.03 9.32 30.02
C ALA A 125 0.96 10.26 29.49
N LEU A 126 1.29 11.13 28.53
CA LEU A 126 0.33 12.04 27.90
C LEU A 126 -0.77 11.31 27.11
N TYR A 127 -0.44 10.16 26.53
CA TYR A 127 -1.42 9.34 25.81
C TYR A 127 -2.36 8.58 26.76
N GLN A 128 -1.85 8.06 27.88
CA GLN A 128 -2.64 7.30 28.86
C GLN A 128 -3.49 8.18 29.78
N ASP A 129 -2.97 9.34 30.17
CA ASP A 129 -3.65 10.29 31.02
C ASP A 129 -3.73 11.67 30.35
N PRO A 130 -4.80 11.93 29.58
CA PRO A 130 -4.98 13.21 28.91
C PRO A 130 -5.28 14.39 29.86
N THR A 131 -5.39 14.16 31.18
CA THR A 131 -5.58 15.24 32.17
C THR A 131 -4.28 15.96 32.54
N LEU A 132 -3.14 15.34 32.22
CA LEU A 132 -1.82 15.93 32.44
C LEU A 132 -1.61 17.14 31.54
N ASP A 133 -0.99 18.19 32.09
CA ASP A 133 -0.55 19.34 31.31
C ASP A 133 0.72 18.98 30.51
N PRO A 134 0.68 19.00 29.15
CA PRO A 134 1.84 18.71 28.32
C PRO A 134 3.04 19.60 28.61
N GLN A 135 2.83 20.89 28.89
CA GLN A 135 3.94 21.82 29.12
C GLN A 135 4.64 21.52 30.44
N ALA A 136 3.87 21.42 31.53
CA ALA A 136 4.41 21.12 32.86
C ALA A 136 5.08 19.73 32.95
N THR A 137 4.53 18.73 32.26
CA THR A 137 5.14 17.39 32.25
C THR A 137 6.40 17.35 31.37
N ALA A 138 6.46 18.11 30.27
CA ALA A 138 7.63 18.17 29.40
C ALA A 138 8.88 18.75 30.09
N THR A 139 8.72 19.66 31.05
CA THR A 139 9.84 20.28 31.78
C THR A 139 10.74 19.23 32.46
N GLN A 140 10.17 18.11 32.92
CA GLN A 140 10.90 17.03 33.59
C GLN A 140 11.79 16.20 32.65
N TYR A 141 11.58 16.33 31.34
CA TYR A 141 12.25 15.54 30.31
C TYR A 141 13.19 16.38 29.43
N ILE A 142 13.49 17.63 29.83
CA ILE A 142 14.48 18.48 29.15
C ILE A 142 15.86 17.83 29.27
N ASN A 143 16.51 17.62 28.13
CA ASN A 143 17.81 16.99 28.04
C ASN A 143 18.65 17.66 26.95
N ILE A 144 19.52 18.58 27.38
CA ILE A 144 20.36 19.38 26.49
C ILE A 144 21.36 18.48 25.73
N ASP A 145 21.92 17.48 26.40
CA ASP A 145 22.89 16.55 25.81
C ASP A 145 22.29 15.67 24.71
N ALA A 146 20.98 15.38 24.82
CA ALA A 146 20.22 14.66 23.80
C ALA A 146 19.59 15.56 22.73
N GLY A 147 19.81 16.89 22.78
CA GLY A 147 19.29 17.86 21.81
C GLY A 147 17.86 18.36 22.08
N PHE A 148 17.32 18.10 23.27
CA PHE A 148 16.00 18.54 23.72
C PHE A 148 16.13 19.70 24.71
N ASN A 149 16.38 20.89 24.18
CA ASN A 149 16.78 22.08 24.95
C ASN A 149 15.62 22.85 25.57
N ASP A 150 14.40 22.66 25.07
CA ASP A 150 13.19 23.35 25.53
C ASP A 150 11.97 22.42 25.54
N GLU A 151 10.91 22.84 26.24
CA GLU A 151 9.65 22.09 26.34
C GLU A 151 9.03 21.81 24.97
N LYS A 152 9.20 22.74 24.01
CA LYS A 152 8.70 22.58 22.64
C LYS A 152 9.41 21.44 21.91
N ALA A 153 10.73 21.34 21.99
CA ALA A 153 11.49 20.26 21.38
C ALA A 153 11.14 18.91 22.03
N VAL A 154 10.96 18.89 23.36
CA VAL A 154 10.51 17.69 24.10
C VAL A 154 9.14 17.23 23.60
N LEU A 155 8.16 18.15 23.52
CA LEU A 155 6.81 17.84 23.04
C LEU A 155 6.80 17.47 21.55
N GLU A 156 7.66 18.05 20.72
CA GLU A 156 7.81 17.67 19.32
C GLU A 156 8.40 16.25 19.20
N GLY A 157 9.41 15.92 20.01
CA GLY A 157 9.99 14.58 20.10
C GLY A 157 8.96 13.54 20.51
N ALA A 158 8.23 13.79 21.61
CA ALA A 158 7.15 12.92 22.09
C ALA A 158 6.04 12.74 21.04
N LYS A 159 5.71 13.82 20.30
CA LYS A 159 4.76 13.75 19.18
C LYS A 159 5.25 12.81 18.07
N PHE A 160 6.53 12.86 17.70
CA PHE A 160 7.08 11.94 16.70
C PHE A 160 7.03 10.48 17.12
N ILE A 161 7.18 10.18 18.42
CA ILE A 161 7.04 8.82 18.96
C ILE A 161 5.62 8.29 18.69
N LEU A 162 4.59 9.04 19.10
CA LEU A 162 3.19 8.64 18.89
C LEU A 162 2.83 8.60 17.41
N MET A 163 3.30 9.56 16.60
CA MET A 163 3.08 9.56 15.15
C MET A 163 3.63 8.30 14.47
N GLU A 164 4.82 7.85 14.86
CA GLU A 164 5.41 6.63 14.33
C GLU A 164 4.65 5.41 14.82
N GLN A 165 4.32 5.33 16.11
CA GLN A 165 3.52 4.22 16.64
C GLN A 165 2.16 4.07 15.93
N PHE A 166 1.44 5.18 15.71
CA PHE A 166 0.13 5.16 15.06
C PHE A 166 0.24 4.86 13.57
N ALA A 167 1.25 5.39 12.88
CA ALA A 167 1.45 5.15 11.45
C ALA A 167 1.89 3.71 11.11
N GLU A 168 2.24 2.92 12.13
CA GLU A 168 2.69 1.52 11.98
C GLU A 168 1.64 0.50 12.42
N ASP A 169 0.46 0.95 12.84
CA ASP A 169 -0.65 0.07 13.19
C ASP A 169 -1.32 -0.50 11.92
N ALA A 170 -1.14 -1.79 11.70
CA ALA A 170 -1.69 -2.50 10.54
C ALA A 170 -3.22 -2.42 10.44
N GLN A 171 -3.94 -2.44 11.57
CA GLN A 171 -5.41 -2.35 11.56
C GLN A 171 -5.86 -0.94 11.18
N LEU A 172 -5.15 0.07 11.66
CA LEU A 172 -5.42 1.46 11.30
C LEU A 172 -5.19 1.69 9.80
N LEU A 173 -4.03 1.26 9.29
CA LEU A 173 -3.68 1.38 7.88
C LEU A 173 -4.71 0.69 6.99
N GLN A 174 -5.17 -0.51 7.38
CA GLN A 174 -6.22 -1.22 6.64
C GLN A 174 -7.54 -0.43 6.57
N LYS A 175 -8.00 0.15 7.69
CA LYS A 175 -9.24 0.96 7.73
C LYS A 175 -9.12 2.19 6.83
N ILE A 176 -8.00 2.88 6.90
CA ILE A 176 -7.73 4.08 6.11
C ILE A 176 -7.63 3.73 4.62
N ARG A 177 -6.91 2.67 4.27
CA ARG A 177 -6.82 2.15 2.89
C ARG A 177 -8.19 1.87 2.31
N GLN A 178 -9.06 1.19 3.05
CA GLN A 178 -10.43 0.90 2.61
C GLN A 178 -11.22 2.19 2.35
N GLN A 179 -11.12 3.16 3.26
CA GLN A 179 -11.83 4.43 3.15
C GLN A 179 -11.34 5.27 1.97
N MET A 180 -10.03 5.44 1.82
CA MET A 180 -9.43 6.14 0.68
C MET A 180 -9.74 5.45 -0.66
N THR A 181 -9.77 4.11 -0.69
CA THR A 181 -10.10 3.38 -1.92
C THR A 181 -11.57 3.57 -2.31
N GLN A 182 -12.50 3.60 -1.33
CA GLN A 182 -13.93 3.68 -1.59
C GLN A 182 -14.44 5.11 -1.84
N HIS A 183 -13.92 6.07 -1.07
CA HIS A 183 -14.42 7.44 -1.02
C HIS A 183 -13.41 8.47 -1.53
N GLY A 184 -12.15 8.08 -1.76
CA GLY A 184 -11.12 8.98 -2.26
C GLY A 184 -11.36 9.43 -3.71
N TYR A 185 -10.93 10.65 -3.98
CA TYR A 185 -10.86 11.27 -5.28
C TYR A 185 -9.41 11.41 -5.71
N LEU A 186 -9.13 10.93 -6.92
CA LEU A 186 -7.89 11.22 -7.62
C LEU A 186 -7.99 12.63 -8.20
N VAL A 187 -7.07 13.51 -7.81
CA VAL A 187 -7.01 14.89 -8.30
C VAL A 187 -5.71 15.09 -9.06
N SER A 188 -5.82 15.57 -10.29
CA SER A 188 -4.71 15.94 -11.16
C SER A 188 -4.67 17.44 -11.36
N GLN A 189 -3.50 18.03 -11.12
CA GLN A 189 -3.26 19.46 -11.24
C GLN A 189 -2.00 19.72 -12.07
N LEU A 190 -2.03 20.78 -12.88
CA LEU A 190 -0.85 21.22 -13.61
C LEU A 190 0.19 21.88 -12.69
N ASN A 191 1.46 21.51 -12.84
CA ASN A 191 2.56 22.20 -12.19
C ASN A 191 2.75 23.60 -12.78
N LYS A 192 2.87 24.61 -11.91
CA LYS A 192 3.00 26.03 -12.30
C LYS A 192 4.13 26.22 -13.32
N GLY A 193 3.83 26.92 -14.42
CA GLY A 193 4.81 27.31 -15.43
C GLY A 193 5.08 26.29 -16.55
N LYS A 194 4.36 25.16 -16.60
CA LYS A 194 4.55 24.12 -17.63
C LYS A 194 3.40 23.96 -18.65
N GLU A 195 2.53 24.96 -18.74
CA GLU A 195 1.30 24.95 -19.55
C GLU A 195 1.53 24.64 -21.04
N ARG A 196 2.57 25.22 -21.64
CA ARG A 196 2.86 25.06 -23.08
C ARG A 196 3.43 23.69 -23.43
N GLU A 197 4.26 23.13 -22.56
CA GLU A 197 4.92 21.83 -22.76
C GLU A 197 3.98 20.66 -22.44
N ALA A 198 3.01 20.89 -21.54
CA ALA A 198 2.05 19.90 -21.08
C ALA A 198 0.78 19.79 -21.95
N SER A 199 0.74 20.38 -23.16
CA SER A 199 -0.46 20.41 -24.02
C SER A 199 -1.06 19.04 -24.31
N LYS A 200 -0.22 17.99 -24.36
CA LYS A 200 -0.64 16.58 -24.50
C LYS A 200 -1.49 16.06 -23.32
N PHE A 201 -1.41 16.74 -22.17
CA PHE A 201 -2.10 16.39 -20.93
C PHE A 201 -3.18 17.44 -20.57
N ALA A 202 -3.60 18.28 -21.53
CA ALA A 202 -4.56 19.37 -21.29
C ALA A 202 -5.85 18.90 -20.61
N ASP A 203 -6.35 17.72 -20.98
CA ASP A 203 -7.54 17.10 -20.39
C ASP A 203 -7.39 16.81 -18.88
N TYR A 204 -6.15 16.78 -18.37
CA TYR A 204 -5.81 16.43 -16.99
C TYR A 204 -5.30 17.60 -16.15
N PHE A 205 -5.37 18.85 -16.64
CA PHE A 205 -4.85 20.02 -15.92
C PHE A 205 -5.62 20.35 -14.63
N THR A 206 -6.93 20.10 -14.62
CA THR A 206 -7.82 20.29 -13.47
C THR A 206 -8.84 19.15 -13.43
N HIS A 207 -8.33 17.92 -13.43
CA HIS A 207 -9.17 16.73 -13.50
C HIS A 207 -9.37 16.12 -12.12
N GLN A 208 -10.59 15.68 -11.84
CA GLN A 208 -10.94 14.99 -10.61
C GLN A 208 -11.90 13.83 -10.90
N GLU A 209 -11.64 12.68 -10.29
CA GLU A 209 -12.55 11.55 -10.39
C GLU A 209 -12.43 10.61 -9.18
N LYS A 210 -13.45 9.78 -8.96
CA LYS A 210 -13.43 8.80 -7.86
C LYS A 210 -12.33 7.76 -8.10
N PHE A 211 -11.46 7.56 -7.12
CA PHE A 211 -10.31 6.65 -7.19
C PHE A 211 -10.72 5.22 -7.60
N LYS A 212 -11.83 4.71 -7.05
CA LYS A 212 -12.37 3.39 -7.36
C LYS A 212 -12.67 3.16 -8.86
N ASN A 213 -13.02 4.23 -9.57
CA ASN A 213 -13.57 4.16 -10.92
C ASN A 213 -12.61 4.67 -12.00
N VAL A 214 -11.34 4.96 -11.65
CA VAL A 214 -10.34 5.47 -12.60
C VAL A 214 -10.07 4.40 -13.68
N PRO A 215 -10.33 4.69 -14.97
CA PRO A 215 -10.00 3.79 -16.07
C PRO A 215 -8.50 3.71 -16.31
N SER A 216 -8.04 2.54 -16.73
CA SER A 216 -6.61 2.23 -16.89
C SER A 216 -5.87 3.17 -17.85
N HIS A 217 -6.46 3.53 -18.99
CA HIS A 217 -5.84 4.46 -19.94
C HIS A 217 -5.66 5.88 -19.36
N ARG A 218 -6.63 6.38 -18.57
CA ARG A 218 -6.53 7.69 -17.91
C ARG A 218 -5.51 7.67 -16.77
N ALA A 219 -5.51 6.61 -15.96
CA ALA A 219 -4.50 6.41 -14.92
C ALA A 219 -3.07 6.47 -15.51
N LEU A 220 -2.81 5.72 -16.59
CA LEU A 220 -1.50 5.72 -17.25
C LEU A 220 -1.13 7.07 -17.85
N ALA A 221 -2.08 7.79 -18.46
CA ALA A 221 -1.84 9.14 -18.98
C ALA A 221 -1.46 10.12 -17.87
N MET A 222 -2.18 10.09 -16.74
CA MET A 222 -1.88 10.91 -15.57
C MET A 222 -0.52 10.56 -14.95
N PHE A 223 -0.21 9.27 -14.77
CA PHE A 223 1.10 8.83 -14.25
C PHE A 223 2.25 9.23 -15.17
N ARG A 224 2.04 9.17 -16.49
CA ARG A 224 3.02 9.67 -17.46
C ARG A 224 3.25 11.16 -17.31
N GLY A 225 2.19 11.97 -17.23
CA GLY A 225 2.29 13.41 -17.01
C GLY A 225 2.98 13.76 -15.69
N ARG A 226 2.78 12.96 -14.63
CA ARG A 226 3.51 13.09 -13.36
C ARG A 226 5.00 12.76 -13.50
N ASN A 227 5.35 11.66 -14.17
CA ASN A 227 6.75 11.25 -14.36
C ASN A 227 7.54 12.22 -15.25
N GLU A 228 6.89 12.80 -16.25
CA GLU A 228 7.46 13.87 -17.07
C GLU A 228 7.48 15.24 -16.32
N GLY A 229 6.93 15.29 -15.11
CA GLY A 229 6.97 16.45 -14.23
C GLY A 229 5.98 17.55 -14.59
N PHE A 230 5.00 17.27 -15.44
CA PHE A 230 3.95 18.21 -15.85
C PHE A 230 2.78 18.25 -14.89
N LEU A 231 2.35 17.10 -14.38
CA LEU A 231 1.20 16.99 -13.48
C LEU A 231 1.64 16.67 -12.05
N ALA A 232 0.86 17.15 -11.08
CA ALA A 232 0.85 16.69 -9.70
C ALA A 232 -0.42 15.86 -9.48
N LEU A 233 -0.26 14.68 -8.90
CA LEU A 233 -1.37 13.77 -8.57
C LEU A 233 -1.44 13.58 -7.06
N ASN A 234 -2.61 13.81 -6.49
CA ASN A 234 -2.89 13.62 -5.07
C ASN A 234 -4.20 12.84 -4.89
N ILE A 235 -4.38 12.22 -3.72
CA ILE A 235 -5.65 11.60 -3.33
C ILE A 235 -6.26 12.41 -2.19
N THR A 236 -7.47 12.92 -2.39
CA THR A 236 -8.23 13.65 -1.35
C THR A 236 -9.58 12.98 -1.10
N LEU A 237 -10.05 13.00 0.13
CA LEU A 237 -11.41 12.59 0.47
C LEU A 237 -12.42 13.72 0.27
N ASP A 238 -11.95 14.97 0.33
CA ASP A 238 -12.78 16.16 0.11
C ASP A 238 -12.13 17.04 -0.97
N PRO A 239 -12.55 16.90 -2.24
CA PRO A 239 -12.05 17.72 -3.32
C PRO A 239 -12.63 19.15 -3.33
N GLN A 240 -13.68 19.43 -2.54
CA GLN A 240 -14.35 20.74 -2.51
C GLN A 240 -14.15 21.52 -1.20
N ALA A 241 -13.41 20.97 -0.23
CA ALA A 241 -13.01 21.69 0.96
C ALA A 241 -12.32 23.03 0.60
N GLU A 242 -12.95 24.15 0.96
CA GLU A 242 -12.42 25.50 0.74
C GLU A 242 -11.06 25.71 1.42
N ASN A 243 -10.77 24.93 2.49
CA ASN A 243 -9.48 24.89 3.16
C ASN A 243 -9.09 23.46 3.59
N PRO A 244 -8.37 22.69 2.75
CA PRO A 244 -7.93 21.33 3.09
C PRO A 244 -6.96 21.26 4.27
N LYS A 245 -6.43 22.41 4.73
CA LYS A 245 -5.48 22.47 5.85
C LYS A 245 -6.15 22.58 7.22
N THR A 246 -7.37 23.11 7.32
CA THR A 246 -8.04 23.42 8.59
C THR A 246 -9.27 22.56 8.88
N GLN A 247 -9.85 21.87 7.89
CA GLN A 247 -10.91 20.90 8.15
C GLN A 247 -10.35 19.54 8.56
N ARG A 248 -10.85 19.03 9.69
CA ARG A 248 -10.55 17.69 10.20
C ARG A 248 -11.03 16.68 9.17
N SER A 249 -10.09 15.97 8.53
CA SER A 249 -10.43 14.98 7.52
C SER A 249 -11.14 13.79 8.18
N GLU A 250 -12.05 13.10 7.48
CA GLU A 250 -12.70 11.88 7.98
C GLU A 250 -11.67 10.80 8.40
N CYS A 251 -10.49 10.78 7.78
CA CYS A 251 -9.37 9.93 8.20
C CYS A 251 -8.76 10.33 9.55
N GLU A 252 -8.69 11.62 9.88
CA GLU A 252 -8.23 12.06 11.21
C GLU A 252 -9.20 11.56 12.29
N ASP A 253 -10.49 11.52 12.00
CA ASP A 253 -11.49 10.93 12.90
C ASP A 253 -11.34 9.41 13.05
N ILE A 254 -11.03 8.69 11.97
CA ILE A 254 -10.76 7.25 12.04
C ILE A 254 -9.54 6.98 12.91
N ILE A 255 -8.47 7.75 12.74
CA ILE A 255 -7.27 7.67 13.57
C ILE A 255 -7.64 7.92 15.02
N ALA A 256 -8.26 9.07 15.33
CA ALA A 256 -8.65 9.45 16.68
C ALA A 256 -9.54 8.38 17.36
N ARG A 257 -10.53 7.82 16.66
CA ARG A 257 -11.38 6.75 17.19
C ARG A 257 -10.61 5.46 17.43
N HIS A 258 -9.67 5.10 16.55
CA HIS A 258 -8.90 3.87 16.67
C HIS A 258 -7.92 3.91 17.85
N VAL A 259 -7.27 5.07 18.06
CA VAL A 259 -6.36 5.29 19.19
C VAL A 259 -7.07 5.85 20.43
N ASN A 260 -8.41 5.90 20.41
CA ASN A 260 -9.28 6.37 21.50
C ASN A 260 -8.95 7.78 22.03
N ILE A 261 -8.47 8.68 21.16
CA ILE A 261 -8.27 10.10 21.47
C ILE A 261 -9.60 10.82 21.21
N ARG A 262 -10.12 11.48 22.25
CA ARG A 262 -11.35 12.29 22.20
C ARG A 262 -11.04 13.68 22.72
N ASP A 263 -11.68 14.67 22.13
CA ASP A 263 -11.61 16.04 22.65
C ASP A 263 -12.72 16.22 23.69
N LEU A 264 -12.34 16.23 24.97
CA LEU A 264 -13.20 16.47 26.12
C LEU A 264 -12.81 17.76 26.84
N GLY A 265 -11.96 18.60 26.24
CA GLY A 265 -11.42 19.82 26.85
C GLY A 265 -10.41 19.57 27.96
N ARG A 266 -9.71 18.43 27.96
CA ARG A 266 -8.64 18.13 28.94
C ARG A 266 -7.32 18.76 28.51
N ALA A 267 -6.38 18.91 29.43
CA ALA A 267 -5.14 19.65 29.22
C ALA A 267 -4.28 19.10 28.05
N ALA A 268 -4.22 17.79 27.85
CA ALA A 268 -3.46 17.19 26.76
C ALA A 268 -4.26 17.00 25.45
N ASP A 269 -5.58 17.24 25.45
CA ASP A 269 -6.43 16.92 24.30
C ASP A 269 -6.00 17.71 23.06
N GLU A 270 -5.69 19.01 23.18
CA GLU A 270 -5.23 19.85 22.05
C GLU A 270 -3.92 19.32 21.43
N TRP A 271 -2.97 18.91 22.29
CA TRP A 271 -1.71 18.32 21.85
C TRP A 271 -1.93 16.97 21.17
N LEU A 272 -2.77 16.10 21.74
CA LEU A 272 -3.13 14.81 21.16
C LEU A 272 -3.87 14.96 19.81
N GLN A 273 -4.75 15.96 19.66
CA GLN A 273 -5.36 16.26 18.36
C GLN A 273 -4.30 16.67 17.33
N THR A 274 -3.32 17.48 17.74
CA THR A 274 -2.19 17.85 16.88
C THR A 274 -1.38 16.62 16.46
N VAL A 275 -1.14 15.67 17.37
CA VAL A 275 -0.50 14.38 17.05
C VAL A 275 -1.30 13.64 15.98
N VAL A 276 -2.63 13.53 16.11
CA VAL A 276 -3.49 12.86 15.12
C VAL A 276 -3.42 13.53 13.75
N THR A 277 -3.58 14.85 13.67
CA THR A 277 -3.52 15.60 12.41
C THR A 277 -2.14 15.44 11.74
N TRP A 278 -1.06 15.47 12.52
CA TRP A 278 0.29 15.27 11.97
C TRP A 278 0.53 13.83 11.54
N THR A 279 0.03 12.85 12.30
CA THR A 279 0.09 11.42 11.93
C THR A 279 -0.56 11.21 10.56
N TRP A 280 -1.74 11.79 10.34
CA TRP A 280 -2.41 11.78 9.05
C TRP A 280 -1.58 12.46 7.96
N LYS A 281 -1.31 13.77 8.10
CA LYS A 281 -0.75 14.58 7.01
C LYS A 281 0.70 14.26 6.67
N VAL A 282 1.51 13.88 7.66
CA VAL A 282 2.97 13.73 7.48
C VAL A 282 3.39 12.27 7.25
N LYS A 283 2.66 11.30 7.80
CA LYS A 283 3.05 9.88 7.74
C LYS A 283 2.06 9.04 6.94
N VAL A 284 0.80 9.00 7.40
CA VAL A 284 -0.19 8.06 6.86
C VAL A 284 -0.62 8.44 5.45
N LEU A 285 -0.98 9.70 5.19
CA LEU A 285 -1.42 10.15 3.86
C LEU A 285 -0.35 9.91 2.78
N PRO A 286 0.92 10.36 2.94
CA PRO A 286 1.96 10.09 1.93
C PRO A 286 2.21 8.58 1.72
N HIS A 287 2.14 7.79 2.80
CA HIS A 287 2.31 6.34 2.73
C HIS A 287 1.17 5.68 1.93
N MET A 288 -0.09 6.03 2.25
CA MET A 288 -1.28 5.53 1.57
C MET A 288 -1.35 6.00 0.12
N GLU A 289 -1.00 7.26 -0.18
CA GLU A 289 -0.95 7.75 -1.57
C GLU A 289 0.04 6.94 -2.41
N THR A 290 1.24 6.71 -1.89
CA THR A 290 2.26 5.92 -2.60
C THR A 290 1.75 4.50 -2.87
N GLU A 291 1.18 3.87 -1.85
CA GLU A 291 0.66 2.51 -1.95
C GLU A 291 -0.51 2.41 -2.95
N LEU A 292 -1.50 3.29 -2.83
CA LEU A 292 -2.68 3.32 -3.69
C LEU A 292 -2.31 3.66 -5.13
N PHE A 293 -1.38 4.59 -5.36
CA PHE A 293 -0.89 4.87 -6.71
C PHE A 293 -0.17 3.67 -7.33
N ASN A 294 0.67 2.96 -6.56
CA ASN A 294 1.32 1.76 -7.06
C ASN A 294 0.28 0.69 -7.42
N ALA A 295 -0.71 0.45 -6.56
CA ALA A 295 -1.78 -0.51 -6.83
C ALA A 295 -2.62 -0.12 -8.06
N LEU A 296 -2.98 1.16 -8.21
CA LEU A 296 -3.70 1.65 -9.39
C LEU A 296 -2.85 1.49 -10.66
N ARG A 297 -1.55 1.77 -10.58
CA ARG A 297 -0.61 1.62 -11.68
C ARG A 297 -0.47 0.16 -12.11
N GLU A 298 -0.22 -0.76 -11.17
CA GLU A 298 -0.13 -2.19 -11.46
C GLU A 298 -1.40 -2.71 -12.13
N LYS A 299 -2.58 -2.32 -11.62
CA LYS A 299 -3.86 -2.68 -12.22
C LYS A 299 -4.00 -2.12 -13.65
N ALA A 300 -3.63 -0.86 -13.85
CA ALA A 300 -3.74 -0.20 -15.14
C ALA A 300 -2.77 -0.77 -16.18
N GLU A 301 -1.54 -1.08 -15.78
CA GLU A 301 -0.54 -1.75 -16.61
C GLU A 301 -1.00 -3.16 -16.98
N ALA A 302 -1.52 -3.94 -16.03
CA ALA A 302 -2.05 -5.28 -16.30
C ALA A 302 -3.20 -5.27 -17.32
N GLU A 303 -4.14 -4.32 -17.20
CA GLU A 303 -5.23 -4.18 -18.17
C GLU A 303 -4.71 -3.77 -19.55
N ALA A 304 -3.79 -2.81 -19.63
CA ALA A 304 -3.19 -2.40 -20.89
C ALA A 304 -2.42 -3.55 -21.57
N ILE A 305 -1.63 -4.31 -20.81
CA ILE A 305 -0.92 -5.50 -21.29
C ILE A 305 -1.91 -6.54 -21.83
N ASN A 306 -3.03 -6.78 -21.15
CA ASN A 306 -4.05 -7.71 -21.63
C ASN A 306 -4.65 -7.28 -22.97
N VAL A 307 -4.90 -5.98 -23.17
CA VAL A 307 -5.37 -5.45 -24.46
C VAL A 307 -4.31 -5.64 -25.55
N PHE A 308 -3.04 -5.34 -25.25
CA PHE A 308 -1.95 -5.55 -26.20
C PHE A 308 -1.73 -7.03 -26.54
N ALA A 309 -1.83 -7.92 -25.55
CA ALA A 309 -1.72 -9.37 -25.74
C ALA A 309 -2.83 -9.87 -26.68
N LYS A 310 -4.07 -9.40 -26.49
CA LYS A 310 -5.19 -9.75 -27.38
C LYS A 310 -4.96 -9.25 -28.81
N ASN A 311 -4.56 -7.98 -28.97
CA ASN A 311 -4.29 -7.42 -30.30
C ASN A 311 -3.14 -8.17 -31.01
N LEU A 312 -2.10 -8.55 -30.28
CA LEU A 312 -0.98 -9.33 -30.82
C LEU A 312 -1.43 -10.75 -31.19
N GLN A 313 -2.25 -11.38 -30.37
CA GLN A 313 -2.82 -12.70 -30.67
C GLN A 313 -3.63 -12.65 -31.97
N ASP A 314 -4.49 -11.64 -32.13
CA ASP A 314 -5.29 -11.47 -33.36
C ASP A 314 -4.39 -11.26 -34.60
N LEU A 315 -3.30 -10.50 -34.45
CA LEU A 315 -2.32 -10.30 -35.52
C LEU A 315 -1.57 -11.59 -35.89
N LEU A 316 -1.15 -12.38 -34.90
CA LEU A 316 -0.42 -13.64 -35.11
C LEU A 316 -1.32 -14.76 -35.65
N MET A 317 -2.61 -14.71 -35.33
CA MET A 317 -3.61 -15.66 -35.83
C MET A 317 -4.25 -15.19 -37.14
N ALA A 318 -3.81 -14.07 -37.71
CA ALA A 318 -4.27 -13.60 -38.99
C ALA A 318 -4.02 -14.67 -40.07
N ALA A 319 -5.02 -14.89 -40.93
CA ALA A 319 -4.95 -15.91 -41.95
C ALA A 319 -3.73 -15.67 -42.86
N PRO A 320 -2.83 -16.65 -43.03
CA PRO A 320 -1.68 -16.48 -43.89
C PRO A 320 -2.15 -16.31 -45.35
N ALA A 321 -1.57 -15.34 -46.06
CA ALA A 321 -1.87 -15.10 -47.48
C ALA A 321 -1.50 -16.28 -48.40
N GLY A 322 -0.72 -17.23 -47.88
CA GLY A 322 -0.26 -18.43 -48.56
C GLY A 322 1.03 -18.20 -49.36
N ALA A 323 1.45 -19.23 -50.10
CA ALA A 323 2.67 -19.18 -50.91
C ALA A 323 2.44 -18.40 -52.23
N LYS A 324 2.33 -17.08 -52.13
CA LYS A 324 2.16 -16.15 -53.27
C LYS A 324 3.31 -15.15 -53.32
N VAL A 325 3.80 -14.85 -54.52
CA VAL A 325 4.81 -13.78 -54.73
C VAL A 325 4.20 -12.45 -54.27
N THR A 326 4.85 -11.80 -53.31
CA THR A 326 4.35 -10.59 -52.65
C THR A 326 5.44 -9.52 -52.64
N MET A 327 5.08 -8.27 -52.93
CA MET A 327 5.97 -7.11 -52.85
C MET A 327 5.62 -6.29 -51.60
N GLY A 328 6.57 -6.12 -50.67
CA GLY A 328 6.43 -5.22 -49.52
C GLY A 328 6.76 -3.78 -49.93
N LEU A 329 5.90 -2.84 -49.55
CA LEU A 329 6.02 -1.41 -49.87
C LEU A 329 6.42 -0.60 -48.63
#